data_AF-A0A0F9BMV7-F1
#
_entry.id   AF-A0A0F9BMV7-F1
#
_cell.length_a   1.000
_cell.length_b   1.000
_cell.length_c   1.000
_cell.angle_alpha   90.00
_cell.angle_beta   90.00
_cell.angle_gamma   90.00
#
_symmetry.space_group_name_H-M   'P 1'
#
loop_
_entity.id
_entity.type
_entity.pdbx_description
1 polymer ?
#
loop_
_entity_poly.entity_id
_entity_poly.type
_entity_poly.pdbx_seq_one_letter_code
_entity_poly.pdbx_strand_id
1 'polypeptide(L)'
;TELENDRGAFLIEVFDDATFQFTKIVCENGTTEDRLSIPNRKFFAFNETVLFDLSETKSFIEAVEFVLDRLKKLGIPSIAKGDLDTSNLDVPVVYFTLSGILPYSRREININTLRQSIMENFDVLGVRILNRVLSSMDEPILMREEMTFDQMEKEILEGIIDNEEEYKPHKDKIIDLFLKIKKGLIDGPKYDEIKDFVSGWFNTNITMFSDAIKKQEEEPIEEKVKKTPKTRTKKRRVKNKAVQTELNFEKLEKLNNQLEEDDSDLIDDRDLEF
;
A
#
# COMPACT_ATOMS: atom_id res chain seq x y z
N THR A 1 16.35 -16.73 -25.72
CA THR A 1 16.73 -18.13 -25.95
C THR A 1 17.55 -18.59 -24.77
N GLU A 2 16.88 -19.04 -23.71
CA GLU A 2 17.57 -19.65 -22.58
C GLU A 2 18.12 -20.99 -23.06
N LEU A 3 19.43 -21.20 -22.91
CA LEU A 3 19.97 -22.55 -22.99
C LEU A 3 19.43 -23.32 -21.78
N GLU A 4 18.52 -24.26 -22.03
CA GLU A 4 18.13 -25.35 -21.12
C GLU A 4 19.35 -26.25 -20.84
N ASN A 5 20.33 -25.71 -20.12
CA ASN A 5 21.42 -26.50 -19.60
C ASN A 5 20.94 -27.15 -18.31
N ASP A 6 20.18 -28.23 -18.45
CA ASP A 6 19.81 -29.07 -17.32
C ASP A 6 21.08 -29.48 -16.58
N ARG A 7 21.09 -29.29 -15.26
CA ARG A 7 22.17 -29.77 -14.41
C ARG A 7 22.22 -31.30 -14.48
N GLY A 8 23.42 -31.85 -14.50
CA GLY A 8 23.61 -33.28 -14.68
C GLY A 8 25.06 -33.66 -14.90
N ALA A 9 25.26 -34.90 -15.34
CA ALA A 9 26.55 -35.45 -15.72
C ALA A 9 26.46 -36.11 -17.09
N PHE A 10 27.61 -36.34 -17.72
CA PHE A 10 27.71 -37.14 -18.92
C PHE A 10 28.47 -38.41 -18.58
N LEU A 11 27.85 -39.56 -18.84
CA LEU A 11 28.54 -40.84 -18.85
C LEU A 11 29.13 -41.04 -20.24
N ILE A 12 30.44 -41.26 -20.29
CA ILE A 12 31.18 -41.53 -21.52
C ILE A 12 31.66 -42.97 -21.45
N GLU A 13 31.10 -43.81 -22.31
CA GLU A 13 31.55 -45.20 -22.48
C GLU A 13 32.50 -45.24 -23.67
N VAL A 14 33.72 -45.73 -23.47
CA VAL A 14 34.74 -45.87 -24.50
C VAL A 14 34.91 -47.35 -24.81
N PHE A 15 34.69 -47.73 -26.07
CA PHE A 15 34.78 -49.11 -26.52
C PHE A 15 36.16 -49.43 -27.09
N ASP A 16 36.51 -50.71 -27.16
CA ASP A 16 37.83 -51.20 -27.59
C ASP A 16 38.19 -50.81 -29.04
N ASP A 17 37.21 -50.47 -29.87
CA ASP A 17 37.38 -49.99 -31.24
C ASP A 17 37.59 -48.46 -31.34
N ALA A 18 37.86 -47.81 -30.20
CA ALA A 18 38.00 -46.35 -30.07
C ALA A 18 36.73 -45.56 -30.43
N THR A 19 35.56 -46.21 -30.48
CA THR A 19 34.28 -45.52 -30.50
C THR A 19 33.86 -45.11 -29.08
N PHE A 20 33.02 -44.08 -28.99
CA PHE A 20 32.49 -43.60 -27.72
C PHE A 20 30.98 -43.40 -27.79
N GLN A 21 30.31 -43.66 -26.68
CA GLN A 21 28.90 -43.38 -26.49
C GLN A 21 28.73 -42.39 -25.34
N PHE A 22 27.89 -41.38 -25.57
CA PHE A 22 27.50 -40.41 -24.55
C PHE A 22 26.10 -40.72 -24.06
N THR A 23 25.95 -40.83 -22.75
CA THR A 23 24.64 -40.89 -22.07
C THR A 23 24.53 -39.69 -21.14
N LYS A 24 23.53 -38.84 -21.37
CA LYS A 24 23.23 -37.70 -20.48
C LYS A 24 22.51 -38.24 -19.24
N ILE A 25 23.08 -37.97 -18.07
CA ILE A 25 22.46 -38.22 -16.76
C ILE A 25 21.89 -36.89 -16.27
N VAL A 26 20.59 -36.84 -16.06
CA VAL A 26 19.88 -35.59 -15.72
C VAL A 26 19.63 -35.52 -14.22
N CYS A 27 19.69 -34.32 -13.63
CA CYS A 27 19.20 -34.10 -12.28
C CYS A 27 17.67 -34.06 -12.27
N GLU A 28 17.04 -34.93 -11.49
CA GLU A 28 15.58 -34.96 -11.34
C GLU A 28 15.13 -34.24 -10.06
N ASN A 29 13.94 -33.64 -10.12
CA ASN A 29 13.34 -32.93 -9.01
C ASN A 29 12.65 -33.91 -8.05
N GLY A 30 13.26 -34.12 -6.89
CA GLY A 30 12.76 -35.01 -5.85
C GLY A 30 13.52 -36.34 -5.81
N THR A 31 12.93 -37.30 -5.12
CA THR A 31 13.42 -38.67 -5.12
C THR A 31 13.08 -39.37 -6.45
N THR A 32 13.96 -40.28 -6.88
CA THR A 32 13.78 -41.04 -8.12
C THR A 32 14.29 -42.46 -7.97
N GLU A 33 13.66 -43.39 -8.68
CA GLU A 33 14.06 -44.79 -8.78
C GLU A 33 14.91 -45.07 -10.03
N ASP A 34 15.01 -44.10 -10.96
CA ASP A 34 15.84 -44.25 -12.14
C ASP A 34 17.33 -44.20 -11.76
N ARG A 35 18.08 -45.18 -12.26
CA ARG A 35 19.52 -45.31 -12.01
C ARG A 35 20.35 -44.38 -12.89
N LEU A 36 19.75 -43.84 -13.96
CA LEU A 36 20.38 -42.91 -14.88
C LEU A 36 19.97 -41.45 -14.63
N SER A 37 19.40 -41.17 -13.46
CA SER A 37 19.15 -39.81 -12.99
C SER A 37 19.79 -39.56 -11.62
N ILE A 38 20.05 -38.28 -11.33
CA ILE A 38 20.59 -37.85 -10.04
C ILE A 38 19.44 -37.18 -9.28
N PRO A 39 18.97 -37.75 -8.16
CA PRO A 39 17.93 -37.12 -7.37
C PRO A 39 18.45 -35.79 -6.81
N ASN A 40 17.64 -34.75 -6.90
CA ASN A 40 17.95 -33.41 -6.42
C ASN A 40 16.78 -32.85 -5.63
N ARG A 41 17.03 -31.81 -4.81
CA ARG A 41 15.98 -31.10 -4.09
C ARG A 41 14.87 -30.67 -5.05
N LYS A 42 13.61 -30.87 -4.68
CA LYS A 42 12.47 -30.40 -5.47
C LYS A 42 12.38 -28.87 -5.45
N PHE A 43 12.23 -28.24 -6.61
CA PHE A 43 12.05 -26.80 -6.75
C PHE A 43 10.70 -26.51 -7.42
N PHE A 44 9.90 -25.63 -6.81
CA PHE A 44 8.75 -25.02 -7.46
C PHE A 44 9.12 -23.58 -7.83
N ALA A 45 9.34 -23.33 -9.11
CA ALA A 45 9.67 -22.00 -9.62
C ALA A 45 8.54 -21.47 -10.52
N PHE A 46 7.87 -20.43 -10.05
CA PHE A 46 6.80 -19.75 -10.79
C PHE A 46 7.34 -18.41 -11.31
N ASN A 47 7.77 -18.42 -12.57
CA ASN A 47 8.39 -17.26 -13.21
C ASN A 47 7.36 -16.30 -13.82
N GLU A 48 6.14 -16.75 -14.04
CA GLU A 48 5.05 -15.94 -14.58
C GLU A 48 4.52 -14.98 -13.51
N THR A 49 4.67 -13.68 -13.74
CA THR A 49 4.19 -12.63 -12.83
C THR A 49 2.67 -12.68 -12.64
N VAL A 50 1.94 -13.07 -13.69
CA VAL A 50 0.47 -13.17 -13.69
C VAL A 50 -0.06 -14.18 -12.67
N LEU A 51 0.73 -15.18 -12.27
CA LEU A 51 0.28 -16.21 -11.33
C LEU A 51 -0.01 -15.66 -9.93
N PHE A 52 0.72 -14.62 -9.52
CA PHE A 52 0.59 -13.96 -8.23
C PHE A 52 0.43 -12.45 -8.40
N ASP A 53 -0.57 -12.08 -9.20
CA ASP A 53 -1.03 -10.71 -9.32
C ASP A 53 -1.96 -10.36 -8.15
N LEU A 54 -1.56 -9.38 -7.35
CA LEU A 54 -2.28 -8.92 -6.17
C LEU A 54 -3.20 -7.71 -6.47
N SER A 55 -3.31 -7.27 -7.73
CA SER A 55 -4.05 -6.04 -8.08
C SER A 55 -5.52 -6.05 -7.65
N GLU A 56 -6.13 -7.23 -7.54
CA GLU A 56 -7.53 -7.37 -7.11
C GLU A 56 -7.70 -7.34 -5.59
N THR A 57 -6.62 -7.39 -4.82
CA THR A 57 -6.65 -7.47 -3.35
C THR A 57 -6.76 -6.08 -2.74
N LYS A 58 -7.61 -5.94 -1.71
CA LYS A 58 -7.89 -4.64 -1.06
C LYS A 58 -7.10 -4.43 0.23
N SER A 59 -6.49 -5.48 0.77
CA SER A 59 -5.69 -5.44 1.99
C SER A 59 -4.57 -6.48 1.96
N PHE A 60 -3.57 -6.30 2.82
CA PHE A 60 -2.48 -7.28 2.95
C PHE A 60 -2.99 -8.66 3.43
N ILE A 61 -4.01 -8.70 4.29
CA ILE A 61 -4.58 -9.96 4.79
C ILE A 61 -5.21 -10.75 3.63
N GLU A 62 -5.99 -10.06 2.78
CA GLU A 62 -6.59 -10.66 1.59
C GLU A 62 -5.53 -11.12 0.59
N ALA A 63 -4.43 -10.36 0.44
CA ALA A 63 -3.30 -10.78 -0.39
C ALA A 63 -2.59 -12.04 0.13
N VAL A 64 -2.44 -12.18 1.45
CA VAL A 64 -1.89 -13.39 2.05
C VAL A 64 -2.79 -14.59 1.76
N GLU A 65 -4.10 -14.46 2.01
CA GLU A 65 -5.07 -15.53 1.73
C GLU A 65 -5.07 -15.94 0.24
N PHE A 66 -5.04 -14.96 -0.66
CA PHE A 66 -4.94 -15.18 -2.10
C PHE A 66 -3.69 -15.99 -2.47
N VAL A 67 -2.51 -15.61 -1.95
CA VAL A 67 -1.26 -16.31 -2.24
C VAL A 67 -1.31 -17.74 -1.71
N LEU A 68 -1.79 -17.95 -0.48
CA LEU A 68 -1.91 -19.30 0.10
C LEU A 68 -2.85 -20.19 -0.73
N ASP A 69 -4.03 -19.68 -1.11
CA ASP A 69 -4.96 -20.44 -1.95
C ASP A 69 -4.36 -20.76 -3.32
N ARG A 70 -3.61 -19.82 -3.91
CA ARG A 70 -2.94 -20.04 -5.19
C ARG A 70 -1.85 -21.11 -5.11
N LEU A 71 -1.00 -21.06 -4.08
CA LEU A 71 0.03 -22.08 -3.85
C LEU A 71 -0.57 -23.47 -3.64
N LYS A 72 -1.70 -23.54 -2.93
CA LYS A 72 -2.45 -24.80 -2.76
C LYS A 72 -2.97 -25.33 -4.10
N LYS A 73 -3.54 -24.46 -4.95
CA LYS A 73 -4.01 -24.82 -6.30
C LYS A 73 -2.88 -25.25 -7.23
N LEU A 74 -1.68 -24.73 -7.03
CA LEU A 74 -0.46 -25.12 -7.77
C LEU A 74 0.16 -26.44 -7.27
N GLY A 75 -0.44 -27.08 -6.27
CA GLY A 75 -0.05 -28.42 -5.81
C GLY A 75 1.11 -28.43 -4.81
N ILE A 76 1.36 -27.32 -4.12
CA ILE A 76 2.36 -27.29 -3.04
C ILE A 76 1.85 -28.15 -1.87
N PRO A 77 2.66 -29.10 -1.35
CA PRO A 77 2.25 -29.99 -0.29
C PRO A 77 1.90 -29.20 0.98
N SER A 78 0.71 -29.45 1.52
CA SER A 78 0.29 -28.88 2.81
C SER A 78 1.05 -29.52 3.95
N ILE A 79 1.21 -28.79 5.05
CA ILE A 79 1.93 -29.28 6.23
C ILE A 79 1.32 -30.60 6.74
N ALA A 80 2.15 -31.64 6.83
CA ALA A 80 1.77 -32.89 7.46
C ALA A 80 1.90 -32.78 8.98
N LYS A 81 1.16 -33.57 9.76
CA LYS A 81 1.34 -33.63 11.21
C LYS A 81 2.69 -34.29 11.54
N GLY A 82 3.74 -33.49 11.70
CA GLY A 82 5.09 -33.93 12.04
C GLY A 82 6.13 -32.84 11.85
N ASP A 83 7.36 -33.09 12.29
CA ASP A 83 8.49 -32.21 12.01
C ASP A 83 8.92 -32.34 10.55
N LEU A 84 9.30 -31.22 9.94
CA LEU A 84 9.79 -31.16 8.56
C LEU A 84 11.07 -32.00 8.40
N ASP A 85 11.02 -33.04 7.57
CA ASP A 85 12.21 -33.82 7.23
C ASP A 85 13.08 -33.06 6.22
N THR A 86 14.04 -32.29 6.72
CA THR A 86 14.98 -31.52 5.89
C THR A 86 15.86 -32.39 4.99
N SER A 87 16.01 -33.69 5.28
CA SER A 87 16.80 -34.61 4.46
C SER A 87 16.02 -35.16 3.26
N ASN A 88 14.70 -35.18 3.33
CA ASN A 88 13.83 -35.64 2.25
C ASN A 88 13.86 -34.68 1.06
N LEU A 89 14.33 -35.13 -0.11
CA LEU A 89 14.47 -34.32 -1.33
C LEU A 89 13.13 -33.85 -1.91
N ASP A 90 12.03 -34.51 -1.57
CA ASP A 90 10.68 -34.15 -2.04
C ASP A 90 10.09 -32.93 -1.33
N VAL A 91 10.63 -32.58 -0.15
CA VAL A 91 10.28 -31.33 0.53
C VAL A 91 10.84 -30.17 -0.29
N PRO A 92 9.97 -29.36 -0.93
CA PRO A 92 10.42 -28.46 -1.97
C PRO A 92 10.88 -27.11 -1.43
N VAL A 93 11.62 -26.39 -2.27
CA VAL A 93 11.87 -24.96 -2.11
C VAL A 93 11.04 -24.19 -3.14
N VAL A 94 10.32 -23.16 -2.69
CA VAL A 94 9.35 -22.43 -3.51
C VAL A 94 9.88 -21.05 -3.88
N TYR A 95 9.76 -20.70 -5.17
CA TYR A 95 10.20 -19.44 -5.75
C TYR A 95 9.06 -18.86 -6.56
N PHE A 96 8.69 -17.61 -6.28
CA PHE A 96 7.70 -16.90 -7.08
C PHE A 96 7.90 -15.41 -7.03
N THR A 97 7.29 -14.72 -7.99
CA THR A 97 7.27 -13.26 -8.08
C THR A 97 5.89 -12.75 -7.73
N LEU A 98 5.80 -11.84 -6.77
CA LEU A 98 4.59 -11.05 -6.53
C LEU A 98 4.58 -9.86 -7.47
N SER A 99 3.44 -9.61 -8.10
CA SER A 99 3.22 -8.41 -8.91
C SER A 99 1.83 -7.82 -8.67
N GLY A 100 1.57 -6.68 -9.28
CA GLY A 100 0.27 -6.02 -9.23
C GLY A 100 0.38 -4.58 -8.72
N ILE A 101 -0.70 -3.84 -8.91
CA ILE A 101 -0.87 -2.47 -8.41
C ILE A 101 -1.87 -2.54 -7.27
N LEU A 102 -1.41 -2.27 -6.05
CA LEU A 102 -2.22 -2.38 -4.85
C LEU A 102 -2.90 -1.07 -4.51
N PRO A 103 -4.16 -1.09 -4.05
CA PRO A 103 -4.87 0.10 -3.58
C PRO A 103 -4.38 0.61 -2.22
N TYR A 104 -3.47 -0.11 -1.55
CA TYR A 104 -2.94 0.18 -0.22
C TYR A 104 -1.42 0.39 -0.23
N SER A 105 -0.86 0.86 0.88
CA SER A 105 0.56 1.22 0.94
C SER A 105 1.46 0.00 0.72
N ARG A 106 2.49 0.16 -0.12
CA ARG A 106 3.51 -0.90 -0.31
C ARG A 106 4.24 -1.24 1.00
N ARG A 107 4.32 -0.30 1.94
CA ARG A 107 4.94 -0.50 3.27
C ARG A 107 4.15 -1.48 4.14
N GLU A 108 2.85 -1.66 3.86
CA GLU A 108 2.02 -2.63 4.57
C GLU A 108 2.29 -4.07 4.13
N ILE A 109 2.94 -4.28 2.97
CA ILE A 109 3.32 -5.62 2.51
C ILE A 109 4.51 -6.12 3.32
N ASN A 110 4.23 -6.90 4.36
CA ASN A 110 5.27 -7.56 5.12
C ASN A 110 5.63 -8.93 4.49
N ILE A 111 6.66 -8.95 3.64
CA ILE A 111 7.14 -10.17 2.98
C ILE A 111 7.59 -11.23 3.99
N ASN A 112 8.09 -10.84 5.15
CA ASN A 112 8.48 -11.79 6.19
C ASN A 112 7.25 -12.47 6.80
N THR A 113 6.19 -11.71 7.07
CA THR A 113 4.91 -12.27 7.52
C THR A 113 4.32 -13.21 6.48
N LEU A 114 4.29 -12.82 5.20
CA LEU A 114 3.82 -13.71 4.14
C LEU A 114 4.66 -14.99 4.04
N ARG A 115 6.00 -14.87 4.12
CA ARG A 115 6.89 -16.03 4.12
C ARG A 115 6.56 -16.97 5.28
N GLN A 116 6.39 -16.42 6.47
CA GLN A 116 6.06 -17.20 7.66
C GLN A 116 4.70 -17.89 7.51
N SER A 117 3.68 -17.18 7.03
CA SER A 117 2.36 -17.78 6.77
C SER A 117 2.43 -18.94 5.76
N ILE A 118 3.31 -18.87 4.75
CA ILE A 118 3.50 -19.99 3.82
C ILE A 118 4.18 -21.17 4.53
N MET A 119 5.26 -20.93 5.29
CA MET A 119 5.98 -22.00 6.03
C MET A 119 5.09 -22.67 7.10
N GLU A 120 4.11 -21.94 7.66
CA GLU A 120 3.15 -22.47 8.65
C GLU A 120 2.05 -23.33 8.01
N ASN A 121 1.73 -23.13 6.73
CA ASN A 121 0.65 -23.83 6.03
C ASN A 121 1.12 -24.95 5.08
N PHE A 122 2.38 -24.89 4.63
CA PHE A 122 2.93 -25.80 3.63
C PHE A 122 4.19 -26.51 4.13
N ASP A 123 4.38 -27.74 3.66
CA ASP A 123 5.55 -28.56 3.95
C ASP A 123 6.69 -28.17 3.02
N VAL A 124 7.33 -27.02 3.30
CA VAL A 124 8.33 -26.40 2.42
C VAL A 124 9.63 -26.15 3.17
N LEU A 125 10.77 -26.41 2.52
CA LEU A 125 12.10 -26.15 3.11
C LEU A 125 12.41 -24.64 3.15
N GLY A 126 11.88 -23.89 2.20
CA GLY A 126 12.09 -22.46 2.14
C GLY A 126 11.28 -21.80 1.04
N VAL A 127 11.11 -20.49 1.18
CA VAL A 127 10.33 -19.67 0.25
C VAL A 127 11.11 -18.41 -0.12
N ARG A 128 11.32 -18.20 -1.42
CA ARG A 128 11.88 -16.97 -1.98
C ARG A 128 10.82 -16.22 -2.76
N ILE A 129 10.57 -14.99 -2.34
CA ILE A 129 9.55 -14.11 -2.89
C ILE A 129 10.27 -12.91 -3.52
N LEU A 130 10.12 -12.74 -4.82
CA LEU A 130 10.54 -11.51 -5.50
C LEU A 130 9.39 -10.52 -5.49
N ASN A 131 9.55 -9.37 -4.83
CA ASN A 131 8.50 -8.36 -4.73
C ASN A 131 8.62 -7.33 -5.87
N ARG A 132 7.68 -7.37 -6.83
CA ARG A 132 7.51 -6.39 -7.91
C ARG A 132 6.19 -5.63 -7.83
N VAL A 133 5.60 -5.61 -6.64
CA VAL A 133 4.33 -4.94 -6.40
C VAL A 133 4.54 -3.43 -6.36
N LEU A 134 3.60 -2.70 -6.96
CA LEU A 134 3.50 -1.25 -6.93
C LEU A 134 2.30 -0.85 -6.06
N SER A 135 2.37 0.30 -5.39
CA SER A 135 1.19 0.88 -4.76
C SER A 135 0.56 1.88 -5.71
N SER A 136 -0.76 1.92 -5.79
CA SER A 136 -1.50 3.00 -6.44
C SER A 136 -1.34 4.32 -5.69
N MET A 137 -0.99 4.29 -4.40
CA MET A 137 -0.64 5.49 -3.63
C MET A 137 0.73 6.03 -4.05
N ASP A 138 1.59 5.15 -4.58
CA ASP A 138 2.90 5.48 -5.14
C ASP A 138 2.85 5.60 -6.67
N GLU A 139 1.66 5.59 -7.29
CA GLU A 139 1.55 5.74 -8.75
C GLU A 139 2.14 7.11 -9.12
N PRO A 140 3.22 7.16 -9.93
CA PRO A 140 3.54 8.39 -10.60
C PRO A 140 2.32 8.68 -11.48
N ILE A 141 1.65 9.81 -11.22
CA ILE A 141 0.62 10.37 -12.09
C ILE A 141 1.11 10.14 -13.52
N LEU A 142 0.45 9.25 -14.27
CA LEU A 142 0.85 8.90 -15.61
C LEU A 142 0.65 10.16 -16.46
N MET A 143 1.73 10.91 -16.61
CA MET A 143 1.83 12.18 -17.32
C MET A 143 1.34 11.99 -18.74
N ARG A 144 0.07 12.35 -19.00
CA ARG A 144 -0.42 12.58 -20.35
C ARG A 144 0.12 13.94 -20.78
N GLU A 145 1.20 13.92 -21.55
CA GLU A 145 1.74 15.00 -22.39
C GLU A 145 1.87 16.41 -21.77
N GLU A 146 3.12 16.91 -21.68
CA GLU A 146 3.52 18.32 -21.55
C GLU A 146 2.57 19.30 -20.83
N MET A 147 1.99 18.93 -19.69
CA MET A 147 1.27 19.89 -18.86
C MET A 147 2.27 20.72 -18.04
N THR A 148 2.06 22.04 -18.02
CA THR A 148 2.80 22.92 -17.10
C THR A 148 2.36 22.67 -15.66
N PHE A 149 3.20 23.03 -14.69
CA PHE A 149 2.89 22.86 -13.26
C PHE A 149 1.55 23.49 -12.85
N ASP A 150 1.21 24.62 -13.46
CA ASP A 150 -0.06 25.31 -13.23
C ASP A 150 -1.26 24.56 -13.83
N GLN A 151 -1.08 23.85 -14.95
CA GLN A 151 -2.12 23.00 -15.55
C GLN A 151 -2.35 21.74 -14.72
N MET A 152 -1.28 21.14 -14.19
CA MET A 152 -1.37 19.98 -13.29
C MET A 152 -2.13 20.32 -12.01
N GLU A 153 -1.80 21.44 -11.37
CA GLU A 153 -2.48 21.86 -10.15
C GLU A 153 -3.95 22.20 -10.40
N LYS A 154 -4.25 22.79 -11.55
CA LYS A 154 -5.62 23.01 -11.98
C LYS A 154 -6.37 21.68 -12.11
N GLU A 155 -5.83 20.69 -12.80
CA GLU A 155 -6.47 19.36 -12.97
C GLU A 155 -6.69 18.64 -11.62
N ILE A 156 -5.73 18.74 -10.69
CA ILE A 156 -5.87 18.19 -9.34
C ILE A 156 -7.01 18.88 -8.58
N LEU A 157 -7.04 20.22 -8.58
CA LEU A 157 -8.12 20.97 -7.93
C LEU A 157 -9.48 20.69 -8.58
N GLU A 158 -9.51 20.49 -9.90
CA GLU A 158 -10.70 20.10 -10.63
C GLU A 158 -11.20 18.72 -10.18
N GLY A 159 -10.31 17.74 -10.06
CA GLY A 159 -10.65 16.39 -9.60
C GLY A 159 -11.15 16.35 -8.16
N ILE A 160 -10.61 17.20 -7.27
CA ILE A 160 -11.09 17.32 -5.88
C ILE A 160 -12.52 17.86 -5.86
N ILE A 161 -12.81 18.92 -6.62
CA ILE A 161 -14.14 19.55 -6.67
C ILE A 161 -15.16 18.63 -7.37
N ASP A 162 -14.73 17.81 -8.33
CA ASP A 162 -15.62 16.87 -9.03
C ASP A 162 -16.15 15.74 -8.13
N ASN A 163 -15.52 15.50 -6.98
CA ASN A 163 -16.01 14.56 -5.97
C ASN A 163 -17.07 15.19 -5.04
N GLU A 164 -17.22 16.52 -5.06
CA GLU A 164 -18.12 17.25 -4.17
C GLU A 164 -19.23 17.96 -4.97
N GLU A 165 -20.42 17.34 -5.06
CA GLU A 165 -21.52 17.83 -5.91
C GLU A 165 -21.95 19.27 -5.62
N GLU A 166 -21.78 19.71 -4.38
CA GLU A 166 -22.15 21.04 -3.90
C GLU A 166 -21.26 22.16 -4.44
N TYR A 167 -20.00 21.84 -4.76
CA TYR A 167 -19.02 22.83 -5.21
C TYR A 167 -18.85 22.84 -6.74
N LYS A 168 -19.35 21.81 -7.45
CA LYS A 168 -19.33 21.72 -8.92
C LYS A 168 -19.85 22.95 -9.65
N PRO A 169 -20.97 23.59 -9.27
CA PRO A 169 -21.50 24.77 -9.97
C PRO A 169 -20.57 26.00 -9.89
N HIS A 170 -19.60 25.97 -8.99
CA HIS A 170 -18.71 27.09 -8.69
C HIS A 170 -17.22 26.73 -8.85
N LYS A 171 -16.94 25.57 -9.48
CA LYS A 171 -15.62 24.99 -9.72
C LYS A 171 -14.59 26.00 -10.21
N ASP A 172 -14.87 26.70 -11.31
CA ASP A 172 -13.94 27.68 -11.90
C ASP A 172 -13.59 28.82 -10.94
N LYS A 173 -14.57 29.29 -10.15
CA LYS A 173 -14.36 30.42 -9.22
C LYS A 173 -13.50 30.02 -8.01
N ILE A 174 -13.63 28.78 -7.54
CA ILE A 174 -12.86 28.24 -6.43
C ILE A 174 -11.41 28.00 -6.87
N ILE A 175 -11.21 27.44 -8.07
CA ILE A 175 -9.88 27.22 -8.65
C ILE A 175 -9.15 28.55 -8.86
N ASP A 176 -9.83 29.57 -9.41
CA ASP A 176 -9.26 30.90 -9.61
C ASP A 176 -8.84 31.56 -8.28
N LEU A 177 -9.58 31.31 -7.20
CA LEU A 177 -9.22 31.79 -5.85
C LEU A 177 -7.93 31.12 -5.39
N PHE A 178 -7.84 29.79 -5.49
CA PHE A 178 -6.65 29.02 -5.07
C PHE A 178 -5.39 29.42 -5.83
N LEU A 179 -5.48 29.56 -7.16
CA LEU A 179 -4.35 29.98 -7.99
C LEU A 179 -3.87 31.40 -7.64
N LYS A 180 -4.79 32.32 -7.32
CA LYS A 180 -4.44 33.69 -6.89
C LYS A 180 -3.79 33.74 -5.52
N ILE A 181 -4.28 32.95 -4.56
CA ILE A 181 -3.68 32.83 -3.21
C ILE A 181 -2.25 32.31 -3.36
N LYS A 182 -2.08 31.20 -4.08
CA LYS A 182 -0.76 30.59 -4.29
C LYS A 182 0.23 31.56 -4.93
N LYS A 183 -0.17 32.25 -6.00
CA LYS A 183 0.68 33.24 -6.67
C LYS A 183 1.11 34.36 -5.72
N GLY A 184 0.19 34.85 -4.89
CA GLY A 184 0.49 35.86 -3.87
C GLY A 184 1.45 35.38 -2.76
N LEU A 185 1.48 34.07 -2.49
CA LEU A 185 2.39 33.47 -1.51
C LEU A 185 3.80 33.20 -2.06
N ILE A 186 3.92 32.90 -3.35
CA ILE A 186 5.20 32.55 -3.99
C ILE A 186 6.00 33.78 -4.41
N ASP A 187 5.36 34.81 -4.98
CA ASP A 187 6.04 35.98 -5.60
C ASP A 187 6.48 37.07 -4.58
N GLY A 188 6.70 36.68 -3.32
CA GLY A 188 6.96 37.58 -2.20
C GLY A 188 5.71 37.70 -1.32
N PRO A 189 5.68 37.03 -0.16
CA PRO A 189 4.42 36.78 0.55
C PRO A 189 3.87 38.07 1.16
N LYS A 190 2.72 38.50 0.64
CA LYS A 190 1.96 39.64 1.16
C LYS A 190 0.72 39.16 1.89
N TYR A 191 0.94 38.60 3.09
CA TYR A 191 -0.09 37.94 3.87
C TYR A 191 -1.31 38.82 4.14
N ASP A 192 -1.13 40.12 4.40
CA ASP A 192 -2.24 41.05 4.65
C ASP A 192 -3.09 41.28 3.38
N GLU A 193 -2.47 41.48 2.22
CA GLU A 193 -3.18 41.66 0.94
C GLU A 193 -3.95 40.37 0.55
N ILE A 194 -3.37 39.20 0.81
CA ILE A 194 -4.02 37.90 0.56
C ILE A 194 -5.19 37.71 1.53
N LYS A 195 -5.01 38.04 2.81
CA LYS A 195 -6.06 37.93 3.83
C LYS A 195 -7.24 38.83 3.50
N ASP A 196 -6.99 40.07 3.09
CA ASP A 196 -8.04 41.00 2.67
C ASP A 196 -8.73 40.52 1.39
N PHE A 197 -7.96 40.00 0.43
CA PHE A 197 -8.51 39.42 -0.81
C PHE A 197 -9.41 38.21 -0.53
N VAL A 198 -8.95 37.26 0.29
CA VAL A 198 -9.72 36.06 0.68
C VAL A 198 -10.99 36.47 1.43
N SER A 199 -10.88 37.38 2.39
CA SER A 199 -12.03 37.87 3.17
C SER A 199 -13.05 38.58 2.28
N GLY A 200 -12.59 39.42 1.34
CA GLY A 200 -13.46 40.11 0.39
C GLY A 200 -14.13 39.16 -0.60
N TRP A 201 -13.40 38.13 -1.05
CA TRP A 201 -13.94 37.11 -1.93
C TRP A 201 -15.03 36.29 -1.23
N PHE A 202 -14.80 35.85 0.01
CA PHE A 202 -15.82 35.16 0.79
C PHE A 202 -17.04 36.05 1.03
N ASN A 203 -16.87 37.31 1.44
CA ASN A 203 -18.01 38.22 1.63
C ASN A 203 -18.86 38.42 0.37
N THR A 204 -18.24 38.35 -0.82
CA THR A 204 -18.93 38.52 -2.10
C THR A 204 -19.58 37.21 -2.60
N ASN A 205 -19.00 36.06 -2.25
CA ASN A 205 -19.39 34.76 -2.80
C ASN A 205 -19.97 33.80 -1.74
N ILE A 206 -20.19 34.24 -0.48
CA ILE A 206 -20.65 33.38 0.62
C ILE A 206 -21.98 32.68 0.32
N THR A 207 -22.82 33.30 -0.50
CA THR A 207 -24.10 32.75 -0.93
C THR A 207 -23.96 31.52 -1.84
N MET A 208 -22.79 31.35 -2.48
CA MET A 208 -22.44 30.17 -3.30
C MET A 208 -22.28 28.91 -2.46
N PHE A 209 -22.04 29.05 -1.17
CA PHE A 209 -21.90 27.93 -0.23
C PHE A 209 -23.16 27.70 0.60
N SER A 210 -24.25 28.43 0.32
CA SER A 210 -25.47 28.36 1.14
C SER A 210 -26.14 26.99 1.12
N ASP A 211 -25.99 26.21 0.04
CA ASP A 211 -26.52 24.85 -0.03
C ASP A 211 -25.64 23.84 0.71
N ALA A 212 -24.30 24.02 0.70
CA ALA A 212 -23.37 23.22 1.49
C ALA A 212 -23.49 23.49 3.00
N ILE A 213 -23.67 24.76 3.38
CA ILE A 213 -23.88 25.16 4.77
C ILE A 213 -25.19 24.58 5.33
N LYS A 214 -26.27 24.52 4.52
CA LYS A 214 -27.54 23.92 4.93
C LYS A 214 -27.44 22.41 5.11
N LYS A 215 -26.70 21.70 4.26
CA LYS A 215 -26.48 20.24 4.42
C LYS A 215 -25.67 19.89 5.66
N GLN A 216 -24.67 20.71 6.04
CA GLN A 216 -23.96 20.53 7.30
C GLN A 216 -24.85 20.73 8.55
N GLU A 217 -25.94 21.49 8.44
CA GLU A 217 -26.93 21.62 9.51
C GLU A 217 -27.96 20.47 9.54
N GLU A 218 -28.14 19.73 8.44
CA GLU A 218 -29.09 18.62 8.31
C GLU A 218 -28.51 17.23 8.64
N GLU A 219 -27.19 17.06 8.71
CA GLU A 219 -26.61 15.83 9.29
C GLU A 219 -26.70 15.87 10.82
N PRO A 220 -27.54 15.04 11.46
CA PRO A 220 -27.49 14.92 12.91
C PRO A 220 -26.15 14.29 13.27
N ILE A 221 -25.39 14.96 14.13
CA ILE A 221 -24.28 14.38 14.88
C ILE A 221 -24.86 13.16 15.63
N GLU A 222 -24.72 11.95 15.07
CA GLU A 222 -24.89 10.72 15.84
C GLU A 222 -23.70 10.60 16.78
N GLU A 223 -23.76 11.36 17.87
CA GLU A 223 -22.94 11.14 19.05
C GLU A 223 -23.33 9.77 19.63
N LYS A 224 -22.69 8.69 19.17
CA LYS A 224 -22.59 7.45 19.92
C LYS A 224 -21.67 7.66 21.13
N VAL A 225 -22.10 8.53 22.04
CA VAL A 225 -21.52 8.64 23.37
C VAL A 225 -21.92 7.38 24.14
N LYS A 226 -20.98 6.44 24.25
CA LYS A 226 -21.05 5.34 25.21
C LYS A 226 -21.24 5.95 26.61
N LYS A 227 -22.44 5.78 27.17
CA LYS A 227 -22.78 6.17 28.53
C LYS A 227 -21.86 5.46 29.54
N THR A 228 -20.90 6.17 30.11
CA THR A 228 -20.33 5.83 31.42
C THR A 228 -21.19 6.45 32.54
N PRO A 229 -21.31 5.82 33.72
CA PRO A 229 -22.30 6.21 34.71
C PRO A 229 -21.87 7.41 35.56
N LYS A 230 -22.77 8.40 35.56
CA LYS A 230 -22.99 9.53 36.48
C LYS A 230 -22.20 9.54 37.80
N THR A 231 -21.47 10.64 38.02
CA THR A 231 -21.32 11.27 39.35
C THR A 231 -21.86 12.70 39.34
N ARG A 232 -22.70 12.97 40.35
CA ARG A 232 -23.48 14.20 40.58
C ARG A 232 -22.58 15.40 40.90
N THR A 233 -22.83 16.57 40.28
CA THR A 233 -22.93 17.83 41.05
C THR A 233 -23.72 18.96 40.36
N LYS A 234 -24.73 19.41 41.13
CA LYS A 234 -25.38 20.73 41.28
C LYS A 234 -25.60 21.69 40.09
N LYS A 235 -26.92 21.94 39.89
CA LYS A 235 -27.61 23.09 39.29
C LYS A 235 -26.89 24.44 39.45
N ARG A 236 -26.79 25.16 38.33
CA ARG A 236 -26.98 26.62 38.29
C ARG A 236 -27.87 26.96 37.09
N ARG A 237 -28.88 27.79 37.33
CA ARG A 237 -29.99 28.09 36.42
C ARG A 237 -29.73 29.43 35.73
N VAL A 238 -30.39 29.64 34.57
CA VAL A 238 -30.63 30.92 33.87
C VAL A 238 -29.48 31.29 32.88
N LYS A 239 -29.66 31.64 31.59
CA LYS A 239 -30.75 32.31 30.82
C LYS A 239 -30.60 31.98 29.32
N ASN A 240 -31.69 31.95 28.58
CA ASN A 240 -31.66 32.03 27.11
C ASN A 240 -31.03 33.36 26.66
N LYS A 241 -30.09 33.29 25.73
CA LYS A 241 -29.72 34.37 24.81
C LYS A 241 -29.33 33.73 23.48
N ALA A 242 -30.09 34.07 22.44
CA ALA A 242 -29.62 33.97 21.07
C ALA A 242 -28.39 34.86 20.89
N VAL A 243 -27.57 34.54 19.88
CA VAL A 243 -26.71 35.41 19.07
C VAL A 243 -25.31 34.81 18.84
N GLN A 244 -25.06 34.53 17.56
CA GLN A 244 -23.81 34.60 16.78
C GLN A 244 -22.60 33.79 17.26
N THR A 245 -22.33 32.70 16.53
CA THR A 245 -21.03 32.03 16.45
C THR A 245 -20.05 32.94 15.69
N GLU A 246 -19.35 33.80 16.41
CA GLU A 246 -18.05 34.31 15.96
C GLU A 246 -17.03 33.16 16.05
N LEU A 247 -16.42 32.81 14.92
CA LEU A 247 -15.29 31.87 14.85
C LEU A 247 -14.11 32.45 15.65
N ASN A 248 -13.82 31.82 16.78
CA ASN A 248 -12.81 32.30 17.73
C ASN A 248 -11.44 31.68 17.40
N PHE A 249 -10.66 32.36 16.56
CA PHE A 249 -9.35 31.91 16.04
C PHE A 249 -8.26 31.71 17.11
N GLU A 250 -8.41 32.27 18.31
CA GLU A 250 -7.46 32.11 19.42
C GLU A 250 -7.37 30.67 19.97
N LYS A 251 -8.38 29.82 19.67
CA LYS A 251 -8.35 28.39 20.06
C LYS A 251 -7.52 27.52 19.14
N LEU A 252 -7.28 27.93 17.90
CA LEU A 252 -6.48 27.19 16.90
C LEU A 252 -4.97 27.39 17.12
N GLU A 253 -4.55 28.58 17.55
CA GLU A 253 -3.14 28.87 17.85
C GLU A 253 -2.61 28.04 19.04
N LYS A 254 -3.45 27.75 20.03
CA LYS A 254 -3.09 26.90 21.18
C LYS A 254 -2.93 25.42 20.83
N LEU A 255 -3.56 24.95 19.75
CA LEU A 255 -3.45 23.57 19.28
C LEU A 255 -2.19 23.37 18.43
N ASN A 256 -1.77 24.39 17.68
CA ASN A 256 -0.55 24.33 16.88
C ASN A 256 0.72 24.29 17.76
N ASN A 257 0.73 25.05 18.86
CA ASN A 257 1.87 25.05 19.78
C ASN A 257 1.99 23.77 20.64
N GLN A 258 0.99 22.89 20.65
CA GLN A 258 1.07 21.60 21.34
C GLN A 258 1.60 20.46 20.46
N LEU A 259 1.70 20.67 19.15
CA LEU A 259 2.22 19.67 18.20
C LEU A 259 3.73 19.82 17.94
N GLU A 260 4.35 20.94 18.32
CA GLU A 260 5.80 21.17 18.14
C GLU A 260 6.66 20.70 19.32
N GLU A 261 6.06 20.23 20.43
CA GLU A 261 6.80 19.80 21.64
C GLU A 261 6.98 18.27 21.78
N ASP A 262 6.34 17.44 20.95
CA ASP A 262 6.34 15.96 21.10
C ASP A 262 7.33 15.19 20.18
N ASP A 263 8.14 15.89 19.37
CA ASP A 263 9.09 15.27 18.42
C ASP A 263 10.52 15.06 18.97
N SER A 264 10.72 15.11 20.29
CA SER A 264 12.07 15.03 20.88
C SER A 264 12.60 13.63 21.24
N ASP A 265 11.85 12.55 21.00
CA ASP A 265 12.28 11.18 21.35
C ASP A 265 12.45 10.25 20.11
N LEU A 266 13.12 10.75 19.07
CA LEU A 266 13.71 9.90 18.03
C LEU A 266 15.00 9.25 18.56
N ILE A 267 14.90 7.95 18.81
CA ILE A 267 16.00 7.04 19.16
C ILE A 267 17.08 7.08 18.06
N ASP A 268 18.33 7.32 18.47
CA ASP A 268 19.53 7.39 17.63
C ASP A 268 20.02 5.96 17.27
N ASP A 269 19.98 5.59 15.99
CA ASP A 269 20.35 4.27 15.44
C ASP A 269 21.88 3.99 15.45
N ARG A 270 22.55 4.18 16.59
CA ARG A 270 24.01 4.01 16.69
C ARG A 270 24.57 2.95 17.64
N ASP A 271 23.73 2.14 18.29
CA ASP A 271 24.22 1.13 19.25
C ASP A 271 23.68 -0.29 19.04
N LEU A 272 23.81 -0.84 17.82
CA LEU A 272 23.63 -2.28 17.59
C LEU A 272 24.79 -2.87 16.77
N GLU A 273 25.99 -2.88 17.36
CA GLU A 273 27.03 -3.87 17.06
C GLU A 273 27.10 -4.87 18.22
N PHE A 274 26.64 -6.10 17.99
CA PHE A 274 27.14 -7.32 18.63
C PHE A 274 26.95 -8.52 17.70
#